data_AF-A0A7Y2ZCL5-F1
#
_entry.id   AF-A0A7Y2ZCL5-F1
#
_cell.length_a   1.000
_cell.length_b   1.000
_cell.length_c   1.000
_cell.angle_alpha   90.00
_cell.angle_beta   90.00
_cell.angle_gamma   90.00
#
_symmetry.space_group_name_H-M   'P 1'
#
loop_
_entity.id
_entity.type
_entity.pdbx_description
1 polymer ?
#
loop_
_entity_poly.entity_id
_entity_poly.type
_entity_poly.pdbx_seq_one_letter_code
_entity_poly.pdbx_strand_id
1 'polypeptide(L)' 'MDHKALLDKDKIIPERMAVLKSLPMELKQQLTGEEAQAFLYGDELPPGLAEKLKDYLVDEDT' A
#
# COMPACT_ATOMS: atom_id res chain seq x y z
N MET A 1 3.05 7.48 -23.77
CA MET A 1 4.28 7.35 -22.96
C MET A 1 3.86 7.46 -21.51
N ASP A 2 3.55 6.30 -20.95
CA ASP A 2 3.76 5.91 -19.54
C ASP A 2 3.65 7.06 -18.52
N HIS A 3 2.43 7.31 -18.03
CA HIS A 3 2.23 8.00 -16.76
C HIS A 3 2.69 7.09 -15.61
N LYS A 4 4.00 6.86 -15.53
CA LYS A 4 4.64 6.32 -14.34
C LYS A 4 4.53 7.42 -13.30
N ALA A 5 3.50 7.35 -12.44
CA ALA A 5 3.44 8.16 -11.23
C ALA A 5 4.80 7.97 -10.53
N LEU A 6 5.63 9.01 -10.60
CA LEU A 6 6.94 9.00 -9.98
C LEU A 6 6.68 9.06 -8.49
N LEU A 7 6.68 7.89 -7.85
CA LEU A 7 6.60 7.80 -6.40
C LEU A 7 7.80 8.59 -5.83
N ASP A 8 7.49 9.65 -5.08
CA ASP A 8 8.45 10.48 -4.35
C ASP A 8 9.08 9.61 -3.26
N LYS A 9 10.25 9.05 -3.55
CA LYS A 9 10.99 8.16 -2.64
C LYS A 9 11.23 8.77 -1.27
N ASP A 10 11.40 10.09 -1.18
CA ASP A 10 11.58 10.82 0.07
C ASP A 10 10.34 10.87 0.95
N LYS A 11 9.14 10.74 0.35
CA LYS A 11 7.86 10.66 1.09
C LYS A 11 7.45 9.24 1.42
N ILE A 12 8.10 8.24 0.81
CA ILE A 12 7.80 6.83 1.08
C ILE A 12 8.27 6.48 2.49
N ILE A 13 7.33 6.06 3.32
CA ILE A 13 7.59 5.50 4.62
C ILE A 13 8.19 4.08 4.43
N PRO A 14 9.43 3.82 4.87
CA PRO A 14 10.12 2.55 4.61
C PRO A 14 9.37 1.33 5.15
N GLU A 15 8.76 1.47 6.33
CA GLU A 15 7.98 0.41 6.99
C GLU A 15 6.75 0.02 6.15
N ARG A 16 6.00 1.01 5.68
CA ARG A 16 4.87 0.80 4.77
C ARG A 16 5.31 0.23 3.43
N MET A 17 6.48 0.62 2.92
CA MET A 17 7.03 0.00 1.71
C MET A 17 7.33 -1.49 1.90
N ALA A 18 7.86 -1.87 3.06
CA ALA A 18 8.12 -3.27 3.40
C ALA A 18 6.81 -4.05 3.50
N VAL A 19 5.78 -3.49 4.14
CA VAL A 19 4.43 -4.09 4.21
C VAL A 19 3.85 -4.27 2.80
N LEU A 20 3.81 -3.22 1.98
CA LEU A 20 3.28 -3.27 0.61
C LEU A 20 4.00 -4.33 -0.24
N LYS A 21 5.33 -4.49 -0.06
CA LYS A 21 6.12 -5.53 -0.72
C LYS A 21 5.82 -6.93 -0.19
N SER A 22 5.48 -7.05 1.10
CA SER A 22 5.14 -8.31 1.76
C SER A 22 3.72 -8.79 1.44
N LEU A 23 2.84 -7.90 0.99
CA LEU A 23 1.48 -8.29 0.59
C LEU A 23 1.47 -9.40 -0.49
N PRO A 24 0.48 -10.30 -0.46
CA PRO A 24 0.32 -11.31 -1.50
C PRO A 24 -0.04 -10.69 -2.85
N MET A 25 0.26 -11.43 -3.92
CA MET A 25 0.03 -10.99 -5.29
C MET A 25 -1.44 -10.62 -5.55
N GLU A 26 -2.38 -11.39 -5.00
CA GLU A 26 -3.83 -11.13 -5.12
C GLU A 26 -4.24 -9.77 -4.56
N LEU A 27 -3.65 -9.34 -3.43
CA LEU A 27 -3.89 -8.00 -2.91
C LEU A 27 -3.26 -6.94 -3.80
N LYS A 28 -2.00 -7.13 -4.21
CA LYS A 28 -1.30 -6.17 -5.07
C LYS A 28 -2.04 -5.93 -6.39
N GLN A 29 -2.74 -6.94 -6.91
CA GLN A 29 -3.58 -6.82 -8.11
C GLN A 29 -4.87 -6.03 -7.84
N GLN A 30 -5.39 -6.07 -6.61
CA GLN A 30 -6.59 -5.34 -6.19
C GLN A 30 -6.31 -3.89 -5.74
N LEU A 31 -5.04 -3.58 -5.48
CA LEU A 31 -4.58 -2.24 -5.10
C LEU A 31 -4.40 -1.35 -6.33
N THR A 32 -4.98 -0.15 -6.29
CA THR A 32 -4.72 0.86 -7.30
C THR A 32 -3.41 1.61 -7.01
N GLY A 33 -2.86 2.31 -8.02
CA GLY A 33 -1.67 3.13 -7.84
C GLY A 33 -1.87 4.26 -6.82
N GLU A 34 -3.08 4.83 -6.76
CA GLU A 34 -3.44 5.86 -5.77
C GLU A 34 -3.49 5.29 -4.35
N GLU A 35 -4.08 4.11 -4.19
CA GLU A 35 -4.14 3.39 -2.91
C GLU A 35 -2.74 3.04 -2.40
N ALA A 36 -1.88 2.49 -3.28
CA ALA A 36 -0.51 2.17 -2.94
C ALA A 36 0.30 3.42 -2.57
N GLN A 37 0.09 4.53 -3.28
CA GLN A 37 0.77 5.79 -2.98
C GLN A 37 0.34 6.37 -1.62
N ALA A 38 -0.97 6.44 -1.36
CA ALA A 38 -1.49 6.92 -0.07
C ALA A 38 -0.98 6.05 1.08
N PHE A 39 -0.95 4.73 0.88
CA PHE A 39 -0.36 3.80 1.84
C PHE A 39 1.13 4.07 2.07
N LEU A 40 1.92 4.30 1.03
CA LEU A 40 3.35 4.56 1.16
C LEU A 40 3.64 5.90 1.84
N TYR A 41 2.82 6.93 1.64
CA TYR A 41 3.08 8.28 2.15
C TYR A 41 2.55 8.54 3.55
N GLY A 42 1.71 7.65 4.10
CA GLY A 42 1.07 7.92 5.38
C GLY A 42 -0.16 8.81 5.29
N ASP A 43 -0.64 9.07 4.07
CA ASP A 43 -1.88 9.79 3.80
C ASP A 43 -3.12 9.00 4.25
N GLU A 44 -4.25 9.70 4.30
CA GLU A 44 -5.54 9.09 4.61
C GLU A 44 -5.84 7.94 3.63
N LEU A 45 -6.01 6.73 4.17
CA LEU A 45 -6.29 5.56 3.35
C LEU A 45 -7.74 5.67 2.86
N PRO A 46 -7.99 5.54 1.55
CA PRO A 46 -9.36 5.53 1.06
C PRO A 46 -10.13 4.36 1.70
N PRO A 47 -11.45 4.49 1.90
CA PRO A 47 -12.24 3.52 2.65
C PRO A 47 -12.13 2.11 2.07
N GLY A 48 -12.07 1.97 0.75
CA GLY A 48 -11.90 0.68 0.08
C GLY A 48 -10.53 0.02 0.29
N LEU A 49 -9.48 0.79 0.57
CA LEU A 49 -8.13 0.27 0.81
C LEU A 49 -8.01 -0.32 2.22
N ALA A 50 -8.45 0.44 3.22
CA ALA A 50 -8.45 -0.02 4.61
C ALA A 50 -9.25 -1.32 4.74
N GLU A 51 -10.36 -1.44 4.02
CA GLU A 51 -11.14 -2.67 3.98
C GLU A 51 -10.46 -3.87 3.30
N LYS A 52 -9.57 -3.65 2.32
CA LYS A 52 -8.78 -4.73 1.72
C LYS A 52 -7.62 -5.15 2.62
N LEU A 53 -7.01 -4.18 3.31
CA LEU A 53 -5.84 -4.42 4.16
C LEU A 53 -6.23 -4.95 5.55
N LYS A 54 -7.44 -4.69 6.06
CA LYS A 54 -7.87 -5.17 7.40
C LYS A 54 -7.74 -6.68 7.58
N ASP A 55 -7.92 -7.44 6.50
CA ASP A 55 -7.82 -8.90 6.49
C ASP A 55 -6.36 -9.39 6.56
N TYR A 56 -5.41 -8.51 6.23
CA TYR A 56 -3.97 -8.80 6.11
C TYR A 56 -3.09 -8.07 7.12
N LEU A 57 -3.63 -7.05 7.80
CA LEU A 57 -3.01 -6.38 8.94
C LEU A 57 -3.25 -7.14 10.25
N VAL A 58 -3.69 -8.39 10.17
CA VAL A 58 -3.76 -9.27 11.34
C VAL A 58 -2.33 -9.56 11.76
N ASP A 59 -1.95 -8.96 12.89
CA ASP A 59 -0.70 -9.21 13.64
C ASP A 59 -0.35 -10.70 13.56
N GLU A 60 0.84 -11.01 13.05
CA GLU A 60 1.41 -12.37 13.08
C GLU A 60 1.96 -12.66 14.50
N ASP A 61 1.18 -12.34 15.54
CA ASP A 61 1.39 -12.74 16.93
C ASP A 61 0.54 -14.00 17.20
N THR A 62 1.01 -15.15 16.70
CA THR A 62 0.62 -16.47 17.23
C THR A 62 1.85 -17.32 17.54
#